data_AF-A0A821VQC6-F1
#
_entry.id   AF-A0A821VQC6-F1
#
_cell.length_a   1.000
_cell.length_b   1.000
_cell.length_c   1.000
_cell.angle_alpha   90.00
_cell.angle_beta   90.00
_cell.angle_gamma   90.00
#
_symmetry.space_group_name_H-M   'P 1'
#
loop_
_entity.id
_entity.type
_entity.pdbx_description
1 polymer ?
#
loop_
_entity_poly.entity_id
_entity_poly.type
_entity_poly.pdbx_seq_one_letter_code
_entity_poly.pdbx_strand_id
1 'polypeptide(L)'
;MTAPEPPARFTPVYILPPSSRKLVAEEVNRVREVERLPAKRILSSPSGKQIIDFGQNLAGYVNIKLAGTKGTKIRLTHSEVVGQDGELDTNYLVPLPWLLKPKAEYDEVLLSGELCWFHPWFTIHGFRYVEIDGLDYKLELDDMQAIALSSDLSPVGTFECSDSRLNHLYRNVFWSMRSNFTDTPTDCPTRERSGWTGDIQVFSATATKYVDSQAYLRRYLRNLALEQFPDGRVPPVIPSESSDFSGGIS
;
A
#
# COMPACT_ATOMS: atom_id res chain seq x y z
N MET A 1 -23.08 37.66 -0.15
CA MET A 1 -23.20 36.58 -1.15
C MET A 1 -23.73 35.37 -0.42
N THR A 2 -24.95 34.94 -0.71
CA THR A 2 -25.52 33.70 -0.17
C THR A 2 -24.80 32.52 -0.82
N ALA A 3 -24.43 31.51 -0.01
CA ALA A 3 -23.85 30.28 -0.55
C ALA A 3 -24.86 29.64 -1.53
N PRO A 4 -24.40 29.05 -2.64
CA PRO A 4 -25.28 28.37 -3.59
C PRO A 4 -26.01 27.20 -2.89
N GLU A 5 -27.27 26.95 -3.27
CA GLU A 5 -27.99 25.78 -2.78
C GLU A 5 -27.30 24.48 -3.23
N PRO A 6 -27.11 23.52 -2.31
CA PRO A 6 -26.49 22.25 -2.66
C PRO A 6 -27.41 21.42 -3.58
N PRO A 7 -26.86 20.52 -4.42
CA PRO A 7 -27.66 19.65 -5.28
C PRO A 7 -28.65 18.80 -4.46
N ALA A 8 -29.87 18.59 -4.97
CA ALA A 8 -30.95 17.86 -4.28
C ALA A 8 -30.59 16.42 -3.83
N ARG A 9 -29.53 15.83 -4.40
CA ARG A 9 -29.02 14.49 -4.01
C ARG A 9 -28.22 14.48 -2.69
N PHE A 10 -27.90 15.65 -2.13
CA PHE A 10 -27.09 15.77 -0.92
C PHE A 10 -28.02 15.78 0.30
N THR A 11 -27.68 14.99 1.31
CA THR A 11 -28.34 15.04 2.62
C THR A 11 -27.55 15.96 3.57
N PRO A 12 -28.20 16.59 4.56
CA PRO A 12 -27.49 17.34 5.60
C PRO A 12 -26.49 16.46 6.34
N VAL A 13 -25.37 17.05 6.76
CA VAL A 13 -24.39 16.37 7.62
C VAL A 13 -24.91 16.25 9.06
N TYR A 14 -24.44 15.24 9.78
CA TYR A 14 -24.67 15.08 11.22
C TYR A 14 -23.42 15.45 11.99
N ILE A 15 -23.59 16.20 13.10
CA ILE A 15 -22.49 16.56 13.99
C ILE A 15 -22.27 15.40 14.97
N LEU A 16 -21.07 14.82 14.95
CA LEU A 16 -20.66 13.80 15.93
C LEU A 16 -20.31 14.46 17.28
N PRO A 17 -20.53 13.77 18.41
CA PRO A 17 -20.14 14.30 19.72
C PRO A 17 -18.61 14.52 19.78
N PRO A 18 -18.15 15.53 20.55
CA PRO A 18 -16.73 15.82 20.67
C PRO A 18 -15.97 14.62 21.25
N SER A 19 -14.84 14.28 20.63
CA SER A 19 -13.96 13.22 21.14
C SER A 19 -13.20 13.72 22.37
N SER A 20 -13.02 12.83 23.36
CA SER A 20 -12.08 13.08 24.47
C SER A 20 -10.61 12.99 24.04
N ARG A 21 -10.34 12.55 22.80
CA ARG A 21 -8.99 12.45 22.23
C ARG A 21 -8.42 13.85 21.96
N LYS A 22 -7.14 14.03 22.28
CA LYS A 22 -6.41 15.27 21.98
C LYS A 22 -6.00 15.26 20.52
N LEU A 23 -6.30 16.35 19.81
CA LEU A 23 -5.73 16.58 18.50
C LEU A 23 -4.27 17.02 18.64
N VAL A 24 -3.38 16.33 17.94
CA VAL A 24 -1.97 16.66 17.84
C VAL A 24 -1.65 16.99 16.39
N ALA A 25 -0.80 17.99 16.18
CA ALA A 25 -0.31 18.31 14.85
C ALA A 25 0.57 17.16 14.35
N GLU A 26 0.44 16.83 13.07
CA GLU A 26 1.29 15.82 12.44
C GLU A 26 2.75 16.29 12.43
N GLU A 27 3.66 15.40 12.83
CA GLU A 27 5.09 15.72 13.04
C GLU A 27 5.97 15.18 11.91
N VAL A 28 5.39 14.37 11.01
CA VAL A 28 6.11 13.74 9.90
C VAL A 28 5.43 14.02 8.57
N ASN A 29 6.17 13.85 7.47
CA ASN A 29 5.58 13.94 6.15
C ASN A 29 4.54 12.83 5.96
N ARG A 30 3.42 13.20 5.35
CA ARG A 30 2.38 12.24 4.98
C ARG A 30 2.88 11.27 3.92
N VAL A 31 2.25 10.11 3.84
CA VAL A 31 2.38 9.21 2.70
C VAL A 31 2.03 9.97 1.42
N ARG A 32 2.88 9.83 0.41
CA ARG A 32 2.70 10.44 -0.91
C ARG A 32 3.10 9.47 -2.01
N GLU A 33 2.77 9.85 -3.25
CA GLU A 33 3.33 9.23 -4.44
C GLU A 33 4.82 9.57 -4.52
N VAL A 34 5.68 8.57 -4.33
CA VAL A 34 7.14 8.75 -4.31
C VAL A 34 7.79 8.33 -5.61
N GLU A 35 7.14 7.47 -6.41
CA GLU A 35 7.68 7.00 -7.69
C GLU A 35 6.57 6.50 -8.62
N ARG A 36 6.72 6.74 -9.93
CA ARG A 36 5.84 6.20 -10.96
C ARG A 36 6.62 5.21 -11.81
N LEU A 37 6.21 3.94 -11.82
CA LEU A 37 6.90 2.88 -12.54
C LEU A 37 6.08 2.48 -13.78
N PRO A 38 6.65 2.62 -15.00
CA PRO A 38 5.96 2.19 -16.21
C PRO A 38 5.84 0.66 -16.23
N ALA A 39 4.80 0.15 -16.88
CA ALA A 39 4.72 -1.28 -17.21
C ALA A 39 5.96 -1.69 -18.03
N LYS A 40 6.53 -2.86 -17.71
CA LYS A 40 7.70 -3.39 -18.41
C LYS A 40 7.32 -4.47 -19.40
N ARG A 41 6.34 -5.30 -19.07
CA ARG A 41 5.89 -6.41 -19.91
C ARG A 41 4.40 -6.67 -19.70
N ILE A 42 3.75 -7.19 -20.73
CA ILE A 42 2.41 -7.76 -20.68
C ILE A 42 2.54 -9.23 -21.03
N LEU A 43 2.19 -10.08 -20.08
CA LEU A 43 2.22 -11.53 -20.19
C LEU A 43 0.79 -12.02 -20.48
N SER A 44 0.66 -13.09 -21.26
CA SER A 44 -0.60 -13.81 -21.36
C SER A 44 -0.56 -15.00 -20.40
N SER A 45 -1.52 -15.06 -19.48
CA SER A 45 -1.67 -16.23 -18.62
C SER A 45 -2.20 -17.43 -19.43
N PRO A 46 -1.99 -18.68 -18.96
CA PRO A 46 -2.60 -19.86 -19.57
C PRO A 46 -4.13 -19.78 -19.70
N SER A 47 -4.80 -19.11 -18.75
CA SER A 47 -6.24 -18.83 -18.76
C SER A 47 -6.67 -17.71 -19.72
N GLY A 48 -5.72 -17.11 -20.45
CA GLY A 48 -5.98 -16.10 -21.48
C GLY A 48 -6.08 -14.66 -20.96
N LYS A 49 -5.74 -14.42 -19.69
CA LYS A 49 -5.76 -13.08 -19.08
C LYS A 49 -4.47 -12.32 -19.34
N GLN A 50 -4.53 -11.00 -19.18
CA GLN A 50 -3.37 -10.12 -19.31
C GLN A 50 -2.76 -9.87 -17.93
N ILE A 51 -1.50 -10.27 -17.74
CA ILE A 51 -0.72 -10.02 -16.52
C ILE A 51 0.36 -8.97 -16.83
N ILE A 52 0.29 -7.84 -16.15
CA ILE A 52 1.22 -6.74 -16.31
C ILE A 52 2.35 -6.91 -15.31
N ASP A 53 3.60 -6.81 -15.77
CA ASP A 53 4.80 -6.83 -14.92
C ASP A 53 5.45 -5.44 -14.88
N PHE A 54 5.52 -4.82 -13.71
CA PHE A 54 6.16 -3.52 -13.50
C PHE A 54 7.69 -3.62 -13.27
N GLY A 55 8.22 -4.84 -13.15
CA GLY A 55 9.65 -5.11 -12.95
C GLY A 55 10.16 -4.88 -11.53
N GLN A 56 9.32 -4.33 -10.64
CA GLN A 56 9.64 -4.03 -9.24
C GLN A 56 8.44 -4.37 -8.37
N ASN A 57 8.68 -5.02 -7.22
CA ASN A 57 7.68 -5.21 -6.18
C ASN A 57 7.60 -3.95 -5.30
N LEU A 58 6.42 -3.40 -5.11
CA LEU A 58 6.19 -2.12 -4.42
C LEU A 58 4.90 -2.12 -3.60
N ALA A 59 4.78 -1.17 -2.68
CA ALA A 59 3.50 -0.80 -2.07
C ALA A 59 2.91 0.41 -2.80
N GLY A 60 1.66 0.33 -3.23
CA GLY A 60 1.07 1.42 -4.00
C GLY A 60 -0.27 1.07 -4.62
N TYR A 61 -0.55 1.68 -5.77
CA TYR A 61 -1.73 1.36 -6.57
C TYR A 61 -1.40 1.43 -8.06
N VAL A 62 -2.30 0.93 -8.91
CA VAL A 62 -2.20 1.10 -10.37
C VAL A 62 -3.01 2.30 -10.84
N ASN A 63 -2.41 3.10 -11.73
CA ASN A 63 -3.12 4.06 -12.55
C ASN A 63 -3.21 3.52 -13.98
N ILE A 64 -4.42 3.17 -14.41
CA ILE A 64 -4.72 2.44 -15.66
C ILE A 64 -5.72 3.21 -16.52
N LYS A 65 -5.51 3.19 -17.83
CA LYS A 65 -6.43 3.70 -18.83
C LYS A 65 -7.41 2.61 -19.25
N LEU A 66 -8.70 2.86 -19.05
CA LEU A 66 -9.78 1.89 -19.30
C LEU A 66 -10.77 2.44 -20.33
N ALA A 67 -11.17 1.57 -21.25
CA ALA A 67 -12.23 1.79 -22.24
C ALA A 67 -13.16 0.58 -22.26
N GLY A 68 -14.38 0.74 -22.79
CA GLY A 68 -15.27 -0.39 -23.02
C GLY A 68 -16.74 -0.02 -22.87
N THR A 69 -17.60 -1.02 -22.97
CA THR A 69 -19.05 -0.84 -22.86
C THR A 69 -19.45 -0.40 -21.45
N LYS A 70 -20.40 0.53 -21.36
CA LYS A 70 -20.95 0.99 -20.08
C LYS A 70 -21.51 -0.19 -19.28
N GLY A 71 -21.14 -0.27 -18.01
CA GLY A 71 -21.58 -1.33 -17.10
C GLY A 71 -20.72 -2.60 -17.17
N THR A 72 -19.72 -2.68 -18.05
CA THR A 72 -18.70 -3.74 -17.97
C THR A 72 -17.93 -3.61 -16.67
N LYS A 73 -17.75 -4.73 -15.98
CA LYS A 73 -16.99 -4.82 -14.74
C LYS A 73 -15.57 -5.29 -15.04
N ILE A 74 -14.58 -4.48 -14.69
CA ILE A 74 -13.17 -4.80 -14.78
C ILE A 74 -12.64 -5.10 -13.39
N ARG A 75 -11.84 -6.15 -13.24
CA ARG A 75 -11.14 -6.46 -11.99
C ARG A 75 -9.63 -6.38 -12.19
N LEU A 76 -8.96 -5.69 -11.28
CA LEU A 76 -7.50 -5.55 -11.23
C LEU A 76 -7.02 -6.36 -10.01
N THR A 77 -6.45 -7.55 -10.23
CA THR A 77 -5.93 -8.39 -9.14
C THR A 77 -4.42 -8.22 -9.02
N HIS A 78 -3.94 -7.91 -7.81
CA HIS A 78 -2.56 -7.58 -7.52
C HIS A 78 -1.83 -8.77 -6.90
N SER A 79 -0.58 -8.99 -7.30
CA SER A 79 0.29 -9.99 -6.66
C SER A 79 1.78 -9.62 -6.72
N GLU A 80 2.53 -10.12 -5.76
CA GLU A 80 3.99 -10.05 -5.69
C GLU A 80 4.66 -11.06 -6.65
N VAL A 81 3.95 -12.12 -7.05
CA VAL A 81 4.50 -13.26 -7.80
C VAL A 81 3.54 -13.80 -8.86
N VAL A 82 4.13 -14.45 -9.87
CA VAL A 82 3.43 -15.32 -10.83
C VAL A 82 3.81 -16.75 -10.51
N GLY A 83 2.84 -17.65 -10.48
CA GLY A 83 3.02 -19.06 -10.15
C GLY A 83 3.86 -19.81 -11.19
N GLN A 84 4.30 -21.02 -10.85
CA GLN A 84 5.04 -21.88 -11.78
C GLN A 84 4.18 -22.34 -12.98
N ASP A 85 2.86 -22.33 -12.82
CA ASP A 85 1.88 -22.58 -13.86
C ASP A 85 1.72 -21.40 -14.83
N GLY A 86 2.27 -20.23 -14.51
CA GLY A 86 2.14 -19.01 -15.31
C GLY A 86 0.88 -18.19 -15.02
N GLU A 87 0.08 -18.59 -14.02
CA GLU A 87 -1.06 -17.80 -13.54
C GLU A 87 -0.62 -16.83 -12.44
N LEU A 88 -1.41 -15.78 -12.18
CA LEU A 88 -1.16 -14.91 -11.04
C LEU A 88 -1.34 -15.70 -9.74
N ASP A 89 -0.32 -15.74 -8.88
CA ASP A 89 -0.40 -16.50 -7.62
C ASP A 89 -0.81 -15.58 -6.47
N THR A 90 -1.95 -15.85 -5.86
CA THR A 90 -2.47 -15.13 -4.68
C THR A 90 -2.58 -16.03 -3.45
N ASN A 91 -2.08 -17.26 -3.50
CA ASN A 91 -2.28 -18.25 -2.43
C ASN A 91 -1.57 -17.87 -1.13
N TYR A 92 -0.47 -17.12 -1.22
CA TYR A 92 0.25 -16.60 -0.06
C TYR A 92 -0.50 -15.49 0.70
N LEU A 93 -1.59 -14.96 0.14
CA LEU A 93 -2.49 -14.00 0.79
C LEU A 93 -3.47 -14.66 1.75
N VAL A 94 -3.58 -16.00 1.71
CA VAL A 94 -4.44 -16.74 2.64
C VAL A 94 -3.88 -16.54 4.05
N PRO A 95 -4.69 -15.98 4.97
CA PRO A 95 -4.19 -15.71 6.30
C PRO A 95 -3.92 -17.00 7.09
N LEU A 96 -3.10 -16.88 8.14
CA LEU A 96 -3.02 -17.90 9.19
C LEU A 96 -4.44 -18.20 9.72
N PRO A 97 -4.73 -19.43 10.21
CA PRO A 97 -6.09 -19.90 10.53
C PRO A 97 -6.94 -19.00 11.45
N TRP A 98 -6.34 -18.03 12.15
CA TRP A 98 -6.99 -17.09 13.06
C TRP A 98 -7.30 -15.71 12.46
N LEU A 99 -6.83 -15.38 11.25
CA LEU A 99 -7.17 -14.13 10.57
C LEU A 99 -8.47 -14.32 9.77
N LEU A 100 -9.51 -13.58 10.18
CA LEU A 100 -10.91 -13.92 9.92
C LEU A 100 -11.44 -13.66 8.50
N LYS A 101 -10.66 -13.09 7.56
CA LYS A 101 -11.08 -12.96 6.15
C LYS A 101 -9.87 -12.97 5.21
N PRO A 102 -9.94 -13.64 4.05
CA PRO A 102 -8.93 -13.47 3.00
C PRO A 102 -8.88 -11.99 2.59
N LYS A 103 -7.67 -11.40 2.56
CA LYS A 103 -7.52 -10.03 2.07
C LYS A 103 -7.74 -10.00 0.57
N ALA A 104 -8.66 -9.16 0.14
CA ALA A 104 -8.87 -8.84 -1.25
C ALA A 104 -7.75 -7.90 -1.72
N GLU A 105 -6.76 -8.42 -2.44
CA GLU A 105 -5.76 -7.62 -3.16
C GLU A 105 -6.27 -7.30 -4.58
N TYR A 106 -7.49 -6.77 -4.69
CA TYR A 106 -8.05 -6.39 -5.97
C TYR A 106 -8.90 -5.12 -5.91
N ASP A 107 -8.94 -4.41 -7.03
CA ASP A 107 -9.88 -3.32 -7.29
C ASP A 107 -10.93 -3.76 -8.33
N GLU A 108 -12.14 -3.21 -8.23
CA GLU A 108 -13.19 -3.41 -9.22
C GLU A 108 -13.66 -2.06 -9.78
N VAL A 109 -13.74 -1.99 -11.10
CA VAL A 109 -14.14 -0.79 -11.84
C VAL A 109 -15.38 -1.10 -12.66
N LEU A 110 -16.40 -0.25 -12.56
CA LEU A 110 -17.56 -0.29 -13.45
C LEU A 110 -17.40 0.79 -14.51
N LEU A 111 -17.30 0.38 -15.78
CA LEU A 111 -17.03 1.31 -16.88
C LEU A 111 -18.22 2.23 -17.14
N SER A 112 -17.92 3.50 -17.43
CA SER A 112 -18.92 4.52 -17.78
C SER A 112 -19.38 4.44 -19.24
N GLY A 113 -18.62 3.76 -20.10
CA GLY A 113 -18.77 3.81 -21.57
C GLY A 113 -17.81 4.80 -22.25
N GLU A 114 -17.05 5.58 -21.47
CA GLU A 114 -16.08 6.54 -21.97
C GLU A 114 -14.65 6.14 -21.55
N LEU A 115 -13.67 6.56 -22.35
CA LEU A 115 -12.26 6.36 -22.02
C LEU A 115 -11.89 7.17 -20.77
N CYS A 116 -11.36 6.52 -19.74
CA CYS A 116 -10.96 7.20 -18.51
C CYS A 116 -9.65 6.63 -17.94
N TRP A 117 -8.98 7.45 -17.13
CA TRP A 117 -7.95 6.96 -16.21
C TRP A 117 -8.61 6.60 -14.90
N PHE A 118 -8.29 5.42 -14.37
CA PHE A 118 -8.73 4.93 -13.08
C PHE A 118 -7.52 4.72 -12.16
N HIS A 119 -7.68 5.15 -10.91
CA HIS A 119 -6.86 4.71 -9.80
C HIS A 119 -7.67 4.80 -8.48
N PRO A 120 -7.39 3.95 -7.48
CA PRO A 120 -8.03 4.04 -6.19
C PRO A 120 -7.48 5.22 -5.35
N TRP A 121 -8.26 5.62 -4.35
CA TRP A 121 -7.89 6.68 -3.39
C TRP A 121 -7.66 6.17 -1.97
N PHE A 122 -8.32 5.07 -1.59
CA PHE A 122 -8.42 4.61 -0.19
C PHE A 122 -7.92 3.17 0.00
N THR A 123 -7.03 2.70 -0.87
CA THR A 123 -6.36 1.41 -0.73
C THR A 123 -4.90 1.51 -1.18
N ILE A 124 -4.10 0.55 -0.70
CA ILE A 124 -2.71 0.30 -1.08
C ILE A 124 -2.64 -1.21 -1.33
N HIS A 125 -1.79 -1.64 -2.26
CA HIS A 125 -1.51 -3.04 -2.57
C HIS A 125 -0.01 -3.26 -2.55
N GLY A 126 0.43 -4.44 -2.09
CA GLY A 126 1.81 -4.92 -2.24
C GLY A 126 1.92 -5.79 -3.49
N PHE A 127 2.60 -5.32 -4.54
CA PHE A 127 2.60 -6.03 -5.82
C PHE A 127 3.77 -5.68 -6.74
N ARG A 128 4.04 -6.63 -7.63
CA ARG A 128 4.83 -6.44 -8.85
C ARG A 128 3.99 -6.66 -10.10
N TYR A 129 2.98 -7.50 -9.98
CA TYR A 129 2.16 -7.98 -11.08
C TYR A 129 0.70 -7.57 -10.86
N VAL A 130 0.02 -7.26 -11.96
CA VAL A 130 -1.44 -7.05 -11.95
C VAL A 130 -2.08 -7.83 -13.08
N GLU A 131 -3.02 -8.71 -12.73
CA GLU A 131 -3.88 -9.40 -13.68
C GLU A 131 -5.15 -8.59 -13.93
N ILE A 132 -5.54 -8.48 -15.19
CA ILE A 132 -6.74 -7.76 -15.60
C ILE A 132 -7.78 -8.73 -16.14
N ASP A 133 -8.96 -8.71 -15.53
CA ASP A 133 -10.12 -9.51 -15.94
C ASP A 133 -11.27 -8.62 -16.42
N GLY A 134 -12.01 -9.09 -17.44
CA GLY A 134 -13.15 -8.38 -18.03
C GLY A 134 -12.83 -7.45 -19.21
N LEU A 135 -11.58 -7.36 -19.67
CA LEU A 135 -11.22 -6.62 -20.88
C LEU A 135 -11.39 -7.47 -22.14
N ASP A 136 -11.95 -6.86 -23.19
CA ASP A 136 -12.11 -7.45 -24.53
C ASP A 136 -11.07 -6.94 -25.54
N TYR A 137 -10.10 -6.14 -25.09
CA TYR A 137 -9.01 -5.59 -25.90
C TYR A 137 -7.65 -5.80 -25.23
N LYS A 138 -6.58 -5.63 -26.01
CA LYS A 138 -5.20 -5.71 -25.53
C LYS A 138 -4.73 -4.36 -25.01
N LEU A 139 -4.15 -4.35 -23.81
CA LEU A 139 -3.50 -3.17 -23.26
C LEU A 139 -2.15 -2.94 -23.94
N GLU A 140 -1.76 -1.69 -24.04
CA GLU A 140 -0.39 -1.28 -24.38
C GLU A 140 0.37 -0.90 -23.09
N LEU A 141 1.71 -0.90 -23.15
CA LEU A 141 2.53 -0.57 -21.97
C LEU A 141 2.26 0.84 -21.43
N ASP A 142 1.90 1.78 -22.30
CA ASP A 142 1.61 3.17 -21.94
C ASP A 142 0.21 3.37 -21.34
N ASP A 143 -0.65 2.34 -21.36
CA ASP A 143 -1.98 2.41 -20.74
C ASP A 143 -1.91 2.23 -19.21
N MET A 144 -0.73 1.92 -18.65
CA MET A 144 -0.59 1.58 -17.23
C MET A 144 0.73 2.01 -16.61
N GLN A 145 0.63 2.44 -15.35
CA GLN A 145 1.77 2.65 -14.47
C GLN A 145 1.41 2.24 -13.05
N ALA A 146 2.39 1.72 -12.32
CA ALA A 146 2.29 1.52 -10.88
C ALA A 146 2.79 2.77 -10.15
N ILE A 147 2.04 3.22 -9.15
CA ILE A 147 2.35 4.40 -8.35
C ILE A 147 2.76 3.94 -6.97
N ALA A 148 4.05 4.05 -6.65
CA ALA A 148 4.57 3.69 -5.35
C ALA A 148 4.20 4.75 -4.31
N LEU A 149 3.65 4.29 -3.17
CA LEU A 149 3.29 5.10 -2.03
C LEU A 149 4.24 4.83 -0.88
N SER A 150 4.75 5.88 -0.25
CA SER A 150 5.58 5.77 0.96
C SER A 150 5.60 7.09 1.71
N SER A 151 6.01 7.05 2.97
CA SER A 151 6.37 8.25 3.73
C SER A 151 7.51 8.97 3.01
N ASP A 152 7.42 10.28 2.93
CA ASP A 152 8.42 11.08 2.23
C ASP A 152 9.71 11.25 3.05
N LEU A 153 10.57 10.24 2.97
CA LEU A 153 11.87 10.21 3.63
C LEU A 153 12.99 10.42 2.60
N SER A 154 13.83 11.41 2.88
CA SER A 154 14.95 11.76 2.00
C SER A 154 16.02 10.66 2.05
N PRO A 155 16.48 10.14 0.90
CA PRO A 155 17.64 9.27 0.87
C PRO A 155 18.90 9.98 1.38
N VAL A 156 19.66 9.34 2.25
CA VAL A 156 20.91 9.90 2.82
C VAL A 156 22.13 9.01 2.61
N GLY A 157 21.92 7.74 2.22
CA GLY A 157 22.99 6.81 1.91
C GLY A 157 22.92 6.30 0.48
N THR A 158 24.07 5.93 -0.05
CA THR A 158 24.22 5.23 -1.32
C THR A 158 25.24 4.10 -1.14
N PHE A 159 25.19 3.11 -2.02
CA PHE A 159 26.12 2.00 -2.03
C PHE A 159 26.32 1.51 -3.46
N GLU A 160 27.58 1.25 -3.81
CA GLU A 160 27.95 0.61 -5.05
C GLU A 160 29.25 -0.17 -4.84
N CYS A 161 29.34 -1.36 -5.43
CA CYS A 161 30.56 -2.14 -5.49
C CYS A 161 30.66 -2.93 -6.81
N SER A 162 31.76 -3.65 -6.99
CA SER A 162 32.01 -4.45 -8.20
C SER A 162 31.14 -5.71 -8.33
N ASP A 163 30.52 -6.18 -7.24
CA ASP A 163 29.60 -7.32 -7.28
C ASP A 163 28.16 -6.84 -7.50
N SER A 164 27.64 -7.08 -8.71
CA SER A 164 26.30 -6.66 -9.11
C SER A 164 25.18 -7.25 -8.26
N ARG A 165 25.40 -8.39 -7.60
CA ARG A 165 24.43 -9.03 -6.69
C ARG A 165 24.27 -8.21 -5.41
N LEU A 166 25.36 -7.65 -4.88
CA LEU A 166 25.30 -6.79 -3.70
C LEU A 166 24.63 -5.45 -4.01
N ASN A 167 24.89 -4.89 -5.19
CA ASN A 167 24.17 -3.70 -5.67
C ASN A 167 22.66 -3.98 -5.81
N HIS A 168 22.29 -5.17 -6.27
CA HIS A 168 20.89 -5.59 -6.35
C HIS A 168 20.27 -5.81 -4.97
N LEU A 169 20.98 -6.44 -4.04
CA LEU A 169 20.53 -6.60 -2.65
C LEU A 169 20.28 -5.23 -2.00
N TYR A 170 21.17 -4.26 -2.17
CA TYR A 170 21.00 -2.90 -1.66
C TYR A 170 19.70 -2.26 -2.19
N ARG A 171 19.43 -2.38 -3.50
CA ARG A 171 18.17 -1.90 -4.09
C ARG A 171 16.94 -2.63 -3.54
N ASN A 172 17.02 -3.94 -3.33
CA ASN A 172 15.92 -4.72 -2.76
C ASN A 172 15.60 -4.26 -1.34
N VAL A 173 16.62 -4.06 -0.50
CA VAL A 173 16.43 -3.54 0.86
C VAL A 173 15.77 -2.16 0.84
N PHE A 174 16.20 -1.27 -0.07
CA PHE A 174 15.60 0.05 -0.21
C PHE A 174 14.11 -0.02 -0.60
N TRP A 175 13.76 -0.85 -1.58
CA TRP A 175 12.37 -1.04 -2.00
C TRP A 175 11.53 -1.72 -0.93
N SER A 176 12.05 -2.73 -0.23
CA SER A 176 11.35 -3.36 0.89
C SER A 176 11.09 -2.38 2.03
N MET A 177 12.05 -1.51 2.36
CA MET A 177 11.86 -0.44 3.33
C MET A 177 10.77 0.53 2.86
N ARG A 178 10.87 1.02 1.61
CA ARG A 178 9.92 1.98 1.05
C ARG A 178 8.49 1.44 1.07
N SER A 179 8.30 0.18 0.70
CA SER A 179 7.00 -0.49 0.71
C SER A 179 6.40 -0.64 2.10
N ASN A 180 7.23 -0.70 3.14
CA ASN A 180 6.78 -0.89 4.53
C ASN A 180 6.76 0.40 5.36
N PHE A 181 7.15 1.54 4.79
CA PHE A 181 7.16 2.82 5.50
C PHE A 181 5.95 3.66 5.07
N THR A 182 4.74 3.09 5.16
CA THR A 182 3.47 3.73 4.79
C THR A 182 2.73 4.18 6.04
N ASP A 183 3.05 5.38 6.52
CA ASP A 183 2.64 5.94 7.82
C ASP A 183 3.26 5.23 9.04
N THR A 184 3.02 3.95 9.27
CA THR A 184 3.68 3.17 10.33
C THR A 184 4.63 2.14 9.70
N PRO A 185 5.77 1.79 10.32
CA PRO A 185 6.67 0.75 9.78
C PRO A 185 6.00 -0.62 9.89
N THR A 186 5.56 -1.19 8.77
CA THR A 186 4.84 -2.47 8.71
C THR A 186 5.74 -3.68 8.50
N ASP A 187 5.22 -4.87 8.77
CA ASP A 187 5.86 -6.16 8.47
C ASP A 187 5.86 -6.50 6.96
N CYS A 188 4.73 -6.26 6.31
CA CYS A 188 4.56 -6.45 4.87
C CYS A 188 3.54 -5.47 4.28
N PRO A 189 3.65 -5.11 2.99
CA PRO A 189 2.73 -4.18 2.33
C PRO A 189 1.44 -4.84 1.83
N THR A 190 1.31 -6.16 1.96
CA THR A 190 0.29 -6.98 1.30
C THR A 190 -0.70 -7.54 2.31
N ARG A 191 -0.41 -8.72 2.87
CA ARG A 191 -1.35 -9.55 3.65
C ARG A 191 -1.70 -9.03 5.04
N GLU A 192 -0.80 -8.37 5.77
CA GLU A 192 -1.03 -8.01 7.18
C GLU A 192 -0.97 -6.50 7.38
N ARG A 193 0.17 -5.87 7.05
CA ARG A 193 0.39 -4.41 7.17
C ARG A 193 0.33 -3.91 8.61
N SER A 194 0.77 -4.75 9.53
CA SER A 194 0.82 -4.46 10.97
C SER A 194 2.17 -3.85 11.33
N GLY A 195 2.17 -2.86 12.20
CA GLY A 195 3.40 -2.23 12.69
C GLY A 195 4.13 -3.03 13.76
N TRP A 196 4.60 -4.23 13.42
CA TRP A 196 5.28 -5.14 14.34
C TRP A 196 6.54 -4.50 14.96
N THR A 197 6.59 -4.49 16.30
CA THR A 197 7.65 -3.81 17.05
C THR A 197 9.01 -4.50 16.88
N GLY A 198 9.03 -5.83 16.75
CA GLY A 198 10.25 -6.61 16.52
C GLY A 198 10.92 -6.29 15.19
N ASP A 199 10.13 -6.20 14.12
CA ASP A 199 10.59 -5.96 12.75
C ASP A 199 11.32 -4.62 12.64
N ILE A 200 10.70 -3.56 13.14
CA ILE A 200 11.34 -2.24 13.13
C ILE A 200 12.50 -2.16 14.13
N GLN A 201 12.45 -2.90 15.24
CA GLN A 201 13.56 -2.95 16.21
C GLN A 201 14.85 -3.48 15.55
N VAL A 202 14.76 -4.57 14.77
CA VAL A 202 15.93 -5.12 14.05
C VAL A 202 16.33 -4.29 12.83
N PHE A 203 15.36 -3.64 12.16
CA PHE A 203 15.62 -2.93 10.90
C PHE A 203 16.01 -1.46 11.06
N SER A 204 15.65 -0.80 12.17
CA SER A 204 15.82 0.66 12.37
C SER A 204 17.25 1.16 12.11
N ALA A 205 18.27 0.43 12.59
CA ALA A 205 19.68 0.78 12.38
C ALA A 205 20.13 0.66 10.91
N THR A 206 19.44 -0.15 10.11
CA THR A 206 19.63 -0.21 8.66
C THR A 206 18.89 0.95 7.99
N ALA A 207 17.63 1.20 8.36
CA ALA A 207 16.83 2.28 7.79
C ALA A 207 17.52 3.64 7.88
N THR A 208 18.15 3.95 9.03
CA THR A 208 18.89 5.20 9.26
C THR A 208 20.12 5.38 8.36
N LYS A 209 20.59 4.31 7.71
CA LYS A 209 21.67 4.37 6.70
C LYS A 209 21.15 4.62 5.29
N TYR A 210 19.87 4.35 5.01
CA TYR A 210 19.28 4.57 3.68
C TYR A 210 18.61 5.93 3.59
N VAL A 211 17.83 6.32 4.61
CA VAL A 211 17.02 7.55 4.60
C VAL A 211 17.13 8.31 5.92
N ASP A 212 16.82 9.60 5.89
CA ASP A 212 16.56 10.35 7.12
C ASP A 212 15.24 9.88 7.73
N SER A 213 15.34 8.92 8.64
CA SER A 213 14.21 8.33 9.35
C SER A 213 14.03 8.89 10.76
N GLN A 214 14.74 9.97 11.14
CA GLN A 214 14.79 10.39 12.54
C GLN A 214 13.43 10.85 13.08
N ALA A 215 12.74 11.74 12.34
CA ALA A 215 11.41 12.21 12.72
C ALA A 215 10.37 11.07 12.68
N TYR A 216 10.44 10.22 11.65
CA TYR A 216 9.57 9.06 11.47
C TYR A 216 9.65 8.08 12.66
N LEU A 217 10.86 7.65 13.02
CA LEU A 217 11.06 6.71 14.13
C LEU A 217 10.77 7.36 15.49
N ARG A 218 11.02 8.67 15.66
CA ARG A 218 10.65 9.39 16.88
C ARG A 218 9.13 9.42 17.06
N ARG A 219 8.36 9.70 16.00
CA ARG A 219 6.90 9.64 16.03
C ARG A 219 6.41 8.23 16.36
N TYR A 220 6.99 7.20 15.72
CA TYR A 220 6.67 5.81 16.03
C TYR A 220 6.91 5.46 17.52
N LEU A 221 8.05 5.86 18.07
CA LEU A 221 8.37 5.63 19.49
C LEU A 221 7.42 6.36 20.45
N ARG A 222 6.90 7.53 20.06
CA ARG A 222 5.85 8.21 20.83
C ARG A 222 4.56 7.41 20.84
N ASN A 223 4.14 6.86 19.70
CA ASN A 223 2.98 5.97 19.62
C ASN A 223 3.20 4.71 20.48
N LEU A 224 4.38 4.09 20.38
CA LEU A 224 4.74 2.93 21.20
C LEU A 224 4.68 3.25 22.70
N ALA A 225 5.20 4.40 23.13
CA ALA A 225 5.15 4.82 24.53
C ALA A 225 3.71 5.10 25.02
N LEU A 226 2.85 5.63 24.16
CA LEU A 226 1.44 5.85 24.48
C LEU A 226 0.68 4.52 24.67
N GLU A 227 1.08 3.47 23.98
CA GLU A 227 0.41 2.17 24.03
C GLU A 227 1.09 1.15 24.97
N GLN A 228 2.11 1.58 25.71
CA GLN A 228 2.75 0.76 26.74
C GLN A 228 1.74 0.42 27.85
N PHE A 229 1.66 -0.86 28.23
CA PHE A 229 0.77 -1.32 29.29
C PHE A 229 1.19 -0.79 30.67
N PRO A 230 0.27 -0.70 31.65
CA PRO A 230 0.58 -0.24 33.01
C PRO A 230 1.68 -1.02 33.73
N ASP A 231 1.91 -2.28 33.35
CA ASP A 231 2.99 -3.13 33.88
C ASP A 231 4.33 -2.98 33.14
N GLY A 232 4.42 -2.04 32.20
CA GLY A 232 5.62 -1.71 31.44
C GLY A 232 5.85 -2.55 30.19
N ARG A 233 5.01 -3.55 29.90
CA ARG A 233 5.10 -4.31 28.65
C ARG A 233 4.71 -3.44 27.46
N VAL A 234 5.33 -3.67 26.31
CA VAL A 234 4.97 -3.04 25.04
C VAL A 234 4.15 -4.00 24.17
N PRO A 235 3.11 -3.53 23.47
CA PRO A 235 2.37 -4.35 22.51
C PRO A 235 3.27 -4.90 21.39
N PRO A 236 2.92 -6.06 20.80
CA PRO A 236 3.67 -6.62 19.69
C PRO A 236 3.52 -5.81 18.39
N VAL A 237 2.45 -5.04 18.23
CA VAL A 237 2.11 -4.26 17.03
C VAL A 237 1.71 -2.85 17.46
N ILE A 238 2.18 -1.83 16.74
CA ILE A 238 1.84 -0.43 16.94
C ILE A 238 1.41 0.21 15.60
N PRO A 239 0.21 0.83 15.51
CA PRO A 239 -0.81 0.93 16.55
C PRO A 239 -1.45 -0.42 16.90
N SER A 240 -1.79 -0.63 18.17
CA SER A 240 -2.39 -1.84 18.72
C SER A 240 -3.90 -1.68 18.87
N GLU A 241 -4.66 -2.67 18.41
CA GLU A 241 -6.11 -2.75 18.67
C GLU A 241 -6.43 -2.98 20.16
N SER A 242 -5.46 -3.45 20.96
CA SER A 242 -5.62 -3.65 22.42
C SER A 242 -5.23 -2.44 23.27
N SER A 243 -4.86 -1.33 22.65
CA SER A 243 -4.56 -0.08 23.35
C SER A 243 -5.82 0.57 23.91
N ASP A 244 -5.74 1.17 25.11
CA ASP A 244 -6.82 2.00 25.69
C ASP A 244 -7.25 3.15 24.74
N PHE A 245 -6.40 3.50 23.77
CA PHE A 245 -6.67 4.51 22.75
C PHE A 245 -7.34 3.98 21.47
N SER A 246 -7.34 2.67 21.23
CA SER A 246 -7.98 2.06 20.05
C SER A 246 -9.51 2.12 20.14
N GLY A 247 -10.05 2.37 21.34
CA GLY A 247 -11.47 2.39 21.62
C GLY A 247 -12.10 1.01 21.74
N GLY A 248 -11.29 -0.07 21.71
CA GLY A 248 -11.77 -1.44 21.74
C GLY A 248 -12.67 -1.75 20.55
N ILE A 249 -12.21 -2.54 19.60
CA ILE A 249 -13.15 -3.29 18.78
C ILE A 249 -13.63 -4.46 19.65
N SER A 250 -14.47 -4.18 20.64
CA SER A 250 -15.25 -5.18 21.37
C SER A 250 -16.55 -5.44 20.63
#